data_AF-A0A933ZCU4-F1
#
_entry.id   AF-A0A933ZCU4-F1
#
_cell.length_a   1.000
_cell.length_b   1.000
_cell.length_c   1.000
_cell.angle_alpha   90.00
_cell.angle_beta   90.00
_cell.angle_gamma   90.00
#
_symmetry.space_group_name_H-M   'P 1'
#
loop_
_entity.id
_entity.type
_entity.pdbx_description
1 polymer ?
#
loop_
_entity_poly.entity_id
_entity_poly.type
_entity_poly.pdbx_seq_one_letter_code
_entity_poly.pdbx_strand_id
1 'polypeptide(L)'
;MRSVRALATPLPILACMSLAALAGCIQLVEAKGADGQRGSTKLSSEEPADTRPLKPAAKELDLAQTALDASDWDGAIAHATKAREILDSYEGRGYGSSEERHLHNQIRAEATLIGGLAHRGKSDPLGAFLFVDGKGFSARDCGEARKKACAEHEELVYKSDAFRGLTLNYSGRQHESLHPFFEVSLGNTTLSTTDFDMMKNFWYPKSDYLAIWVTSADGNRLKSAVQGQRASYTIAGSAHSISGTDCSKKVGEVEIGRARYDVKECHKDTSNYVGATLTFTMPAQDGKAIDLTKSEALVIFRRKDLKQQGVTYNLGDVRLVRTRDRK
;
A
#
# COMPACT_ATOMS: atom_id res chain seq x y z
N MET A 1 -57.75 15.93 27.39
CA MET A 1 -58.13 15.98 28.82
C MET A 1 -57.51 14.79 29.53
N ARG A 2 -56.82 15.03 30.66
CA ARG A 2 -56.28 14.08 31.68
C ARG A 2 -55.13 13.17 31.18
N SER A 3 -53.84 13.33 31.55
CA SER A 3 -53.15 13.52 32.84
C SER A 3 -53.57 12.52 33.91
N VAL A 4 -52.69 11.58 34.29
CA VAL A 4 -52.33 11.21 35.68
C VAL A 4 -50.96 10.49 35.68
N ARG A 5 -50.07 10.94 36.57
CA ARG A 5 -48.80 10.35 37.02
C ARG A 5 -49.03 9.15 37.96
N ALA A 6 -48.09 8.21 38.04
CA ALA A 6 -47.80 7.54 39.32
C ALA A 6 -46.33 7.09 39.39
N LEU A 7 -45.61 7.65 40.37
CA LEU A 7 -44.40 7.12 41.01
C LEU A 7 -44.79 5.99 41.98
N ALA A 8 -43.91 5.00 42.16
CA ALA A 8 -43.55 4.44 43.47
C ALA A 8 -42.43 3.39 43.35
N THR A 9 -41.27 3.68 43.96
CA THR A 9 -40.29 2.71 44.50
C THR A 9 -40.78 2.20 45.88
N PRO A 10 -40.26 1.09 46.45
CA PRO A 10 -38.96 1.11 47.17
C PRO A 10 -38.09 -0.18 47.09
N LEU A 11 -36.79 0.03 47.40
CA LEU A 11 -35.74 -0.92 47.83
C LEU A 11 -36.06 -1.58 49.20
N PRO A 12 -35.44 -2.72 49.59
CA PRO A 12 -34.20 -2.71 50.41
C PRO A 12 -33.16 -3.83 50.04
N ILE A 13 -31.83 -3.57 50.02
CA ILE A 13 -30.78 -3.62 51.09
C ILE A 13 -30.31 -5.03 51.53
N LEU A 14 -28.99 -5.27 51.38
CA LEU A 14 -27.97 -6.02 52.19
C LEU A 14 -27.04 -6.86 51.28
N ALA A 15 -25.76 -6.53 51.01
CA ALA A 15 -24.57 -6.27 51.85
C ALA A 15 -23.95 -7.53 52.49
N CYS A 16 -22.75 -7.92 52.02
CA CYS A 16 -21.56 -8.41 52.77
C CYS A 16 -20.46 -8.81 51.77
N MET A 17 -19.27 -8.17 51.77
CA MET A 17 -18.00 -8.63 52.39
C MET A 17 -17.43 -9.91 51.72
N SER A 18 -16.15 -10.12 51.40
CA SER A 18 -14.86 -9.43 51.56
C SER A 18 -13.76 -10.33 50.92
N LEU A 19 -12.60 -9.75 50.59
CA LEU A 19 -11.23 -10.32 50.41
C LEU A 19 -10.97 -11.85 50.34
N ALA A 20 -10.20 -12.27 49.32
CA ALA A 20 -8.95 -13.10 49.37
C ALA A 20 -8.55 -13.50 47.94
N ALA A 21 -7.42 -13.04 47.38
CA ALA A 21 -6.06 -13.59 47.48
C ALA A 21 -5.89 -14.99 46.84
N LEU A 22 -5.34 -15.02 45.61
CA LEU A 22 -4.65 -16.18 45.05
C LEU A 22 -3.32 -15.70 44.45
N ALA A 23 -2.37 -15.41 45.35
CA ALA A 23 -0.96 -15.41 45.05
C ALA A 23 -0.48 -16.88 45.17
N GLY A 24 -0.22 -17.52 44.03
CA GLY A 24 0.44 -18.82 43.99
C GLY A 24 1.95 -18.64 44.07
N CYS A 25 2.52 -18.94 45.23
CA CYS A 25 3.95 -19.01 45.48
C CYS A 25 4.59 -20.12 44.63
N ILE A 26 5.59 -19.80 43.81
CA ILE A 26 6.59 -20.76 43.36
C ILE A 26 7.80 -20.58 44.29
N GLN A 27 8.06 -21.59 45.11
CA GLN A 27 9.23 -21.67 45.98
C GLN A 27 10.50 -21.83 45.12
N LEU A 28 11.43 -20.89 45.26
CA LEU A 28 12.83 -21.11 44.88
C LEU A 28 13.44 -22.06 45.91
N VAL A 29 13.82 -23.26 45.47
CA VAL A 29 14.72 -24.15 46.22
C VAL A 29 16.13 -23.86 45.75
N GLU A 30 16.96 -23.38 46.68
CA GLU A 30 18.42 -23.37 46.53
C GLU A 30 18.97 -24.80 46.60
N ALA A 31 19.78 -25.19 45.62
CA ALA A 31 20.69 -26.33 45.75
C ALA A 31 22.06 -25.93 45.20
N LYS A 32 23.06 -25.98 46.08
CA LYS A 32 24.49 -25.78 45.81
C LYS A 32 25.20 -27.13 45.64
N GLY A 33 26.16 -27.17 44.71
CA GLY A 33 27.28 -28.11 44.61
C GLY A 33 27.06 -29.25 43.60
N ALA A 34 28.02 -29.73 42.81
CA ALA A 34 29.40 -29.35 42.50
C ALA A 34 29.84 -30.17 41.25
N ASP A 35 30.76 -29.60 40.46
CA ASP A 35 31.76 -30.19 39.55
C ASP A 35 31.47 -31.35 38.57
N GLY A 36 31.82 -31.09 37.30
CA GLY A 36 32.67 -32.02 36.53
C GLY A 36 32.16 -32.54 35.17
N GLN A 37 32.93 -32.19 34.13
CA GLN A 37 33.16 -32.90 32.85
C GLN A 37 32.23 -32.67 31.64
N ARG A 38 32.83 -31.93 30.68
CA ARG A 38 32.71 -31.97 29.22
C ARG A 38 31.84 -33.09 28.63
N GLY A 39 30.78 -32.68 27.94
CA GLY A 39 30.14 -33.44 26.87
C GLY A 39 29.53 -32.48 25.85
N SER A 40 30.06 -32.48 24.63
CA SER A 40 29.55 -31.75 23.47
C SER A 40 28.04 -31.97 23.31
N THR A 41 27.26 -30.89 23.24
CA THR A 41 25.93 -30.91 22.63
C THR A 41 25.53 -29.52 22.14
N LYS A 42 25.09 -29.50 20.87
CA LYS A 42 24.42 -28.45 20.10
C LYS A 42 24.00 -27.19 20.88
N LEU A 43 24.44 -26.04 20.37
CA LEU A 43 23.78 -24.74 20.53
C LEU A 43 22.32 -24.86 20.08
N SER A 44 21.45 -25.17 21.02
CA SER A 44 20.03 -24.83 20.99
C SER A 44 19.88 -23.57 21.81
N SER A 45 20.18 -22.41 21.22
CA SER A 45 19.73 -21.14 21.78
C SER A 45 18.26 -20.97 21.44
N GLU A 46 17.39 -21.60 22.23
CA GLU A 46 16.03 -21.09 22.41
C GLU A 46 16.18 -19.75 23.15
N GLU A 47 16.32 -18.66 22.40
CA GLU A 47 16.00 -17.35 22.96
C GLU A 47 14.52 -17.39 23.36
N PRO A 48 14.17 -16.94 24.58
CA PRO A 48 12.78 -16.89 25.00
C PRO A 48 12.01 -16.02 24.02
N ALA A 49 10.97 -16.62 23.44
CA ALA A 49 10.13 -16.00 22.45
C ALA A 49 9.58 -14.66 22.99
N ASP A 50 10.00 -13.57 22.36
CA ASP A 50 9.68 -12.22 22.81
C ASP A 50 8.23 -11.87 22.44
N THR A 51 7.27 -12.31 23.26
CA THR A 51 5.83 -11.99 23.11
C THR A 51 5.48 -10.52 23.38
N ARG A 52 6.47 -9.65 23.68
CA ARG A 52 6.24 -8.23 24.01
C ARG A 52 5.47 -7.42 22.96
N PRO A 53 5.50 -7.67 21.63
CA PRO A 53 4.71 -6.90 20.66
C PRO A 53 3.30 -7.45 20.42
N LEU A 54 3.06 -8.75 20.63
CA LEU A 54 1.77 -9.37 20.32
C LEU A 54 0.68 -8.89 21.28
N LYS A 55 1.00 -8.76 22.57
CA LYS A 55 0.07 -8.23 23.58
C LYS A 55 -0.39 -6.78 23.30
N PRO A 56 0.51 -5.80 23.09
CA PRO A 56 0.10 -4.44 22.77
C PRO A 56 -0.57 -4.34 21.40
N ALA A 57 -0.14 -5.11 20.38
CA ALA A 57 -0.84 -5.13 19.10
C ALA A 57 -2.27 -5.69 19.20
N ALA A 58 -2.47 -6.76 19.98
CA ALA A 58 -3.80 -7.29 20.26
C ALA A 58 -4.69 -6.29 21.01
N LYS A 59 -4.12 -5.55 21.97
CA LYS A 59 -4.84 -4.47 22.65
C LYS A 59 -5.32 -3.38 21.69
N GLU A 60 -4.45 -2.94 20.78
CA GLU A 60 -4.84 -1.96 19.74
C GLU A 60 -5.90 -2.53 18.80
N LEU A 61 -5.84 -3.83 18.47
CA LEU A 61 -6.88 -4.50 17.68
C LEU A 61 -8.25 -4.49 18.40
N ASP A 62 -8.28 -4.75 19.71
CA ASP A 62 -9.50 -4.71 20.52
C ASP A 62 -10.10 -3.30 20.58
N LEU A 63 -9.23 -2.28 20.72
CA LEU A 63 -9.65 -0.88 20.65
C LEU A 63 -10.20 -0.52 19.27
N ALA A 64 -9.56 -1.00 18.20
CA ALA A 64 -10.03 -0.81 16.83
C ALA A 64 -11.42 -1.42 16.60
N GLN A 65 -11.65 -2.63 17.13
CA GLN A 65 -12.96 -3.27 17.07
C GLN A 65 -14.02 -2.48 17.85
N THR A 66 -13.68 -2.05 19.06
CA THR A 66 -14.59 -1.25 19.90
C THR A 66 -15.00 0.04 19.20
N ALA A 67 -14.03 0.73 18.58
CA ALA A 67 -14.29 1.94 17.79
C ALA A 67 -15.15 1.63 16.56
N LEU A 68 -14.88 0.52 15.85
CA LEU A 68 -15.68 0.09 14.70
C LEU A 68 -17.15 -0.16 15.09
N ASP A 69 -17.38 -0.87 16.20
CA ASP A 69 -18.72 -1.18 16.71
C ASP A 69 -19.46 0.09 17.14
N ALA A 70 -18.73 1.08 17.66
CA ALA A 70 -19.24 2.41 18.00
C ALA A 70 -19.44 3.33 16.77
N SER A 71 -19.12 2.86 15.55
CA SER A 71 -19.08 3.69 14.33
C SER A 71 -18.13 4.89 14.40
N ASP A 72 -17.13 4.83 15.29
CA ASP A 72 -16.00 5.75 15.32
C ASP A 72 -14.97 5.30 14.26
N TRP A 73 -15.23 5.70 13.01
CA TRP A 73 -14.43 5.25 11.88
C TRP A 73 -12.97 5.72 11.94
N ASP A 74 -12.75 6.95 12.40
CA ASP A 74 -11.40 7.51 12.50
C ASP A 74 -10.62 6.85 13.64
N GLY A 75 -11.26 6.60 14.78
CA GLY A 75 -10.68 5.81 15.87
C GLY A 75 -10.35 4.38 15.44
N ALA A 76 -11.26 3.71 14.71
CA ALA A 76 -11.04 2.36 14.20
C ALA A 76 -9.84 2.30 13.23
N ILE A 77 -9.72 3.25 12.30
CA ILE A 77 -8.58 3.35 11.39
C ILE A 77 -7.28 3.59 12.17
N ALA A 78 -7.30 4.51 13.14
CA ALA A 78 -6.12 4.86 13.93
C ALA A 78 -5.59 3.66 14.74
N HIS A 79 -6.47 2.98 15.48
CA HIS A 79 -6.09 1.80 16.28
C HIS A 79 -5.68 0.60 15.40
N ALA A 80 -6.37 0.36 14.28
CA ALA A 80 -5.98 -0.69 13.33
C ALA A 80 -4.61 -0.43 12.70
N THR A 81 -4.31 0.84 12.40
CA THR A 81 -2.98 1.26 11.91
C THR A 81 -1.95 1.03 13.00
N LYS A 82 -2.26 1.40 14.25
CA LYS A 82 -1.33 1.26 15.35
C LYS A 82 -0.98 -0.19 15.67
N ALA A 83 -1.97 -1.09 15.64
CA ALA A 83 -1.75 -2.52 15.77
C ALA A 83 -0.73 -3.04 14.75
N ARG A 84 -0.86 -2.61 13.48
CA ARG A 84 0.05 -3.01 12.39
C ARG A 84 1.45 -2.44 12.53
N GLU A 85 1.58 -1.16 12.91
CA GLU A 85 2.88 -0.53 13.17
C GLU A 85 3.66 -1.27 14.26
N ILE A 86 2.99 -1.69 15.33
CA ILE A 86 3.61 -2.46 16.42
C ILE A 86 4.15 -3.78 15.87
N LEU A 87 3.37 -4.49 15.05
CA LEU A 87 3.81 -5.74 14.41
C LEU A 87 4.98 -5.50 13.42
N ASP A 88 4.92 -4.47 12.59
CA ASP A 88 5.95 -4.15 11.59
C ASP A 88 7.29 -3.77 12.24
N SER A 89 7.27 -3.10 13.40
CA SER A 89 8.49 -2.76 14.15
C SER A 89 9.31 -3.98 14.63
N TYR A 90 8.72 -5.18 14.56
CA TYR A 90 9.31 -6.45 14.95
C TYR A 90 9.65 -7.39 13.78
N GLU A 91 9.33 -7.01 12.54
CA GLU A 91 9.70 -7.79 11.38
C GLU A 91 11.23 -7.94 11.27
N GLY A 92 11.69 -9.18 11.07
CA GLY A 92 13.13 -9.50 10.98
C GLY A 92 13.79 -9.92 12.30
N ARG A 93 13.09 -9.84 13.45
CA ARG A 93 13.62 -10.30 14.75
C ARG A 93 13.37 -11.78 15.04
N GLY A 94 12.69 -12.48 14.14
CA GLY A 94 12.25 -13.87 14.31
C GLY A 94 11.04 -13.96 15.24
N TYR A 95 10.03 -14.72 14.83
CA TYR A 95 8.94 -15.12 15.71
C TYR A 95 9.35 -16.45 16.34
N GLY A 96 9.41 -16.51 17.67
CA GLY A 96 10.02 -17.62 18.40
C GLY A 96 9.30 -18.97 18.16
N SER A 97 7.97 -18.97 18.00
CA SER A 97 7.18 -20.19 17.77
C SER A 97 6.27 -20.15 16.53
N SER A 98 5.72 -21.30 16.12
CA SER A 98 4.67 -21.37 15.09
C SER A 98 3.36 -20.72 15.54
N GLU A 99 3.04 -20.80 16.83
CA GLU A 99 1.84 -20.20 17.41
C GLU A 99 1.93 -18.68 17.42
N GLU A 100 3.10 -18.12 17.74
CA GLU A 100 3.32 -16.68 17.67
C GLU A 100 3.24 -16.13 16.26
N ARG A 101 3.75 -16.89 15.27
CA ARG A 101 3.58 -16.54 13.84
C ARG A 101 2.11 -16.54 13.44
N HIS A 102 1.37 -17.54 13.89
CA HIS A 102 -0.07 -17.61 13.61
C HIS A 102 -0.81 -16.42 14.23
N LEU A 103 -0.55 -16.13 15.51
CA LEU A 103 -1.15 -14.99 16.20
C LEU A 103 -0.75 -13.64 15.58
N HIS A 104 0.52 -13.48 15.19
CA HIS A 104 0.98 -12.31 14.44
C HIS A 104 0.16 -12.11 13.16
N ASN A 105 0.05 -13.16 12.33
CA ASN A 105 -0.66 -13.09 11.07
C ASN A 105 -2.15 -12.81 11.28
N GLN A 106 -2.74 -13.43 12.30
CA GLN A 106 -4.14 -13.19 12.66
C GLN A 106 -4.39 -11.74 13.07
N ILE A 107 -3.59 -11.19 14.00
CA ILE A 107 -3.74 -9.78 14.43
C ILE A 107 -3.58 -8.86 13.22
N ARG A 108 -2.59 -9.11 12.35
CA ARG A 108 -2.37 -8.30 11.14
C ARG A 108 -3.57 -8.35 10.19
N ALA A 109 -4.08 -9.53 9.89
CA ALA A 109 -5.20 -9.72 8.99
C ALA A 109 -6.46 -9.06 9.54
N GLU A 110 -6.76 -9.26 10.82
CA GLU A 110 -7.94 -8.69 11.46
C GLU A 110 -7.84 -7.16 11.60
N ALA A 111 -6.65 -6.61 11.88
CA ALA A 111 -6.43 -5.16 11.86
C ALA A 111 -6.66 -4.58 10.46
N THR A 112 -6.14 -5.26 9.42
CA THR A 112 -6.38 -4.89 8.02
C THR A 112 -7.87 -4.89 7.68
N LEU A 113 -8.60 -5.95 8.10
CA LEU A 113 -10.04 -6.04 7.93
C LEU A 113 -10.76 -4.86 8.62
N ILE A 114 -10.46 -4.58 9.89
CA ILE A 114 -11.16 -3.54 10.67
C ILE A 114 -10.92 -2.16 10.07
N GLY A 115 -9.68 -1.81 9.72
CA GLY A 115 -9.41 -0.53 9.04
C GLY A 115 -10.08 -0.46 7.67
N GLY A 116 -10.10 -1.56 6.92
CA GLY A 116 -10.84 -1.68 5.67
C GLY A 116 -12.34 -1.45 5.85
N LEU A 117 -12.94 -2.06 6.87
CA LEU A 117 -14.35 -1.88 7.22
C LEU A 117 -14.68 -0.44 7.60
N ALA A 118 -13.84 0.20 8.41
CA ALA A 118 -14.00 1.59 8.81
C ALA A 118 -13.94 2.55 7.61
N HIS A 119 -13.01 2.34 6.67
CA HIS A 119 -12.99 3.09 5.41
C HIS A 119 -14.27 2.90 4.59
N ARG A 120 -14.83 1.68 4.53
CA ARG A 120 -16.13 1.46 3.88
C ARG A 120 -17.27 2.16 4.62
N GLY A 121 -17.24 2.20 5.95
CA GLY A 121 -18.19 2.97 6.78
C GLY A 121 -18.18 4.46 6.43
N LYS A 122 -17.00 5.00 6.07
CA LYS A 122 -16.83 6.37 5.55
C LYS A 122 -17.20 6.54 4.07
N SER A 123 -17.74 5.52 3.42
CA SER A 123 -17.98 5.48 1.96
C SER A 123 -16.70 5.71 1.13
N ASP A 124 -15.54 5.30 1.63
CA ASP A 124 -14.23 5.37 0.96
C ASP A 124 -13.72 3.95 0.61
N PRO A 125 -14.26 3.30 -0.45
CA PRO A 125 -13.85 1.95 -0.81
C PRO A 125 -12.41 1.91 -1.36
N LEU A 126 -11.88 3.01 -1.91
CA LEU A 126 -10.47 3.11 -2.29
C LEU A 126 -9.56 3.15 -1.06
N GLY A 127 -9.96 3.87 0.00
CA GLY A 127 -9.25 3.83 1.28
C GLY A 127 -9.23 2.44 1.88
N ALA A 128 -10.34 1.71 1.79
CA ALA A 128 -10.41 0.32 2.25
C ALA A 128 -9.43 -0.59 1.50
N PHE A 129 -9.33 -0.41 0.19
CA PHE A 129 -8.36 -1.11 -0.65
C PHE A 129 -6.90 -0.75 -0.29
N LEU A 130 -6.60 0.53 -0.19
CA LEU A 130 -5.26 1.04 0.13
C LEU A 130 -4.80 0.71 1.55
N PHE A 131 -5.73 0.38 2.44
CA PHE A 131 -5.41 -0.05 3.78
C PHE A 131 -4.71 -1.41 3.79
N VAL A 132 -4.87 -2.24 2.75
CA VAL A 132 -4.11 -3.47 2.58
C VAL A 132 -2.63 -3.12 2.34
N ASP A 133 -1.75 -3.50 3.27
CA ASP A 133 -0.31 -3.23 3.09
C ASP A 133 0.28 -4.00 1.91
N GLY A 134 1.48 -3.58 1.51
CA GLY A 134 2.28 -4.26 0.50
C GLY A 134 2.68 -5.70 0.85
N LYS A 135 2.33 -6.25 2.02
CA LYS A 135 2.54 -7.67 2.34
C LYS A 135 1.34 -8.55 1.95
N GLY A 136 0.25 -7.92 1.52
CA GLY A 136 -0.96 -8.59 1.09
C GLY A 136 -1.89 -8.92 2.25
N PHE A 137 -3.10 -9.35 1.90
CA PHE A 137 -4.14 -9.77 2.83
C PHE A 137 -4.62 -11.16 2.46
N SER A 138 -4.83 -12.00 3.47
CA SER A 138 -5.28 -13.37 3.28
C SER A 138 -6.41 -13.66 4.26
N ALA A 139 -7.57 -14.05 3.73
CA ALA A 139 -8.72 -14.38 4.58
C ALA A 139 -8.47 -15.63 5.46
N ARG A 140 -7.46 -16.45 5.11
CA ARG A 140 -7.08 -17.65 5.86
C ARG A 140 -6.39 -17.35 7.19
N ASP A 141 -5.81 -16.17 7.33
CA ASP A 141 -5.11 -15.77 8.54
C ASP A 141 -6.07 -15.25 9.62
N CYS A 142 -7.31 -14.92 9.27
CA CYS A 142 -8.30 -14.45 10.22
C CYS A 142 -8.84 -15.57 11.13
N GLY A 143 -9.13 -15.22 12.38
CA GLY A 143 -9.82 -16.11 13.31
C GLY A 143 -11.25 -16.43 12.87
N GLU A 144 -11.78 -17.55 13.36
CA GLU A 144 -13.08 -18.08 12.95
C GLU A 144 -14.23 -17.06 13.11
N ALA A 145 -14.19 -16.20 14.13
CA ALA A 145 -15.19 -15.16 14.36
C ALA A 145 -15.28 -14.13 13.22
N ARG A 146 -14.18 -13.86 12.51
CA ARG A 146 -14.07 -12.81 11.48
C ARG A 146 -13.86 -13.37 10.07
N LYS A 147 -13.73 -14.68 9.91
CA LYS A 147 -13.39 -15.38 8.67
C LYS A 147 -14.28 -15.01 7.47
N LYS A 148 -15.59 -14.90 7.68
CA LYS A 148 -16.54 -14.48 6.62
C LYS A 148 -16.27 -13.04 6.17
N ALA A 149 -16.16 -12.11 7.10
CA ALA A 149 -15.89 -10.71 6.79
C ALA A 149 -14.52 -10.54 6.10
N CYS A 150 -13.53 -11.34 6.50
CA CYS A 150 -12.24 -11.37 5.82
C CYS A 150 -12.36 -11.90 4.39
N ALA A 151 -13.10 -12.97 4.14
CA ALA A 151 -13.31 -13.47 2.77
C ALA A 151 -14.00 -12.43 1.86
N GLU A 152 -15.01 -11.74 2.38
CA GLU A 152 -15.68 -10.65 1.65
C GLU A 152 -14.74 -9.47 1.37
N HIS A 153 -13.84 -9.15 2.31
CA HIS A 153 -12.85 -8.10 2.13
C HIS A 153 -11.76 -8.51 1.13
N GLU A 154 -11.30 -9.76 1.17
CA GLU A 154 -10.32 -10.32 0.22
C GLU A 154 -10.89 -10.31 -1.21
N GLU A 155 -12.17 -10.68 -1.36
CA GLU A 155 -12.87 -10.62 -2.64
C GLU A 155 -13.00 -9.18 -3.15
N LEU A 156 -13.35 -8.23 -2.28
CA LEU A 156 -13.36 -6.81 -2.64
C LEU A 156 -11.98 -6.34 -3.13
N VAL A 157 -10.91 -6.73 -2.46
CA VAL A 157 -9.55 -6.26 -2.78
C VAL A 157 -9.05 -6.89 -4.07
N TYR A 158 -9.13 -8.22 -4.22
CA TYR A 158 -8.45 -8.94 -5.29
C TYR A 158 -9.34 -9.34 -6.47
N LYS A 159 -10.66 -9.41 -6.29
CA LYS A 159 -11.59 -9.90 -7.32
C LYS A 159 -12.55 -8.84 -7.83
N SER A 160 -12.66 -7.69 -7.16
CA SER A 160 -13.50 -6.58 -7.62
C SER A 160 -13.02 -6.01 -8.95
N ASP A 161 -13.91 -5.97 -9.94
CA ASP A 161 -13.64 -5.31 -11.23
C ASP A 161 -13.21 -3.84 -11.04
N ALA A 162 -13.71 -3.15 -9.99
CA ALA A 162 -13.40 -1.76 -9.70
C ALA A 162 -11.92 -1.52 -9.35
N PHE A 163 -11.29 -2.46 -8.63
CA PHE A 163 -9.90 -2.37 -8.15
C PHE A 163 -8.93 -3.27 -8.89
N ARG A 164 -9.42 -4.09 -9.82
CA ARG A 164 -8.60 -5.07 -10.56
C ARG A 164 -7.41 -4.46 -11.30
N GLY A 165 -7.56 -3.23 -11.80
CA GLY A 165 -6.46 -2.47 -12.42
C GLY A 165 -5.38 -2.01 -11.45
N LEU A 166 -5.63 -2.07 -10.14
CA LEU A 166 -4.69 -1.75 -9.08
C LEU A 166 -3.99 -3.01 -8.51
N THR A 167 -4.54 -4.21 -8.72
CA THR A 167 -3.99 -5.47 -8.17
C THR A 167 -3.30 -6.36 -9.19
N LEU A 168 -3.58 -6.15 -10.49
CA LEU A 168 -2.95 -6.92 -11.57
C LEU A 168 -1.90 -6.06 -12.28
N ASN A 169 -0.65 -6.49 -12.23
CA ASN A 169 0.37 -5.91 -13.12
C ASN A 169 0.29 -6.51 -14.54
N TYR A 170 0.98 -5.89 -15.49
CA TYR A 170 1.09 -6.38 -16.88
C TYR A 170 1.61 -7.83 -16.98
N SER A 171 2.44 -8.27 -16.01
CA SER A 171 2.99 -9.63 -15.95
C SER A 171 2.06 -10.66 -15.29
N GLY A 172 0.84 -10.28 -14.90
CA GLY A 172 -0.15 -11.18 -14.29
C GLY A 172 0.18 -11.67 -12.87
N ARG A 173 1.17 -11.07 -12.19
CA ARG A 173 1.54 -11.45 -10.81
C ARG A 173 0.52 -10.86 -9.83
N GLN A 174 0.05 -11.67 -8.88
CA GLN A 174 -1.06 -11.36 -7.96
C GLN A 174 -0.64 -11.10 -6.50
N HIS A 175 0.64 -10.83 -6.22
CA HIS A 175 1.16 -10.90 -4.85
C HIS A 175 1.33 -9.57 -4.11
N GLU A 176 0.84 -8.45 -4.63
CA GLU A 176 0.88 -7.17 -3.89
C GLU A 176 -0.46 -6.43 -3.96
N SER A 177 -0.73 -5.61 -2.94
CA SER A 177 -1.99 -4.88 -2.80
C SER A 177 -2.11 -3.68 -3.73
N LEU A 178 -1.00 -3.14 -4.24
CA LEU A 178 -1.04 -2.04 -5.20
C LEU A 178 0.12 -2.17 -6.19
N HIS A 179 -0.23 -2.60 -7.39
CA HIS A 179 0.64 -2.55 -8.55
C HIS A 179 0.37 -1.26 -9.33
N PRO A 180 1.35 -0.34 -9.43
CA PRO A 180 1.26 0.68 -10.46
C PRO A 180 1.21 -0.05 -11.81
N PHE A 181 0.18 0.23 -12.61
CA PHE A 181 0.10 -0.41 -13.93
C PHE A 181 1.17 0.14 -14.89
N PHE A 182 1.79 1.28 -14.53
CA PHE A 182 2.88 1.91 -15.26
C PHE A 182 3.78 2.75 -14.33
N GLU A 183 5.08 2.74 -14.56
CA GLU A 183 6.01 3.76 -14.02
C GLU A 183 6.08 4.90 -15.04
N VAL A 184 5.35 6.00 -14.81
CA VAL A 184 5.46 7.17 -15.68
C VAL A 184 6.54 8.08 -15.13
N SER A 185 7.72 8.00 -15.74
CA SER A 185 8.78 8.98 -15.50
C SER A 185 8.38 10.30 -16.19
N LEU A 186 7.90 11.27 -15.42
CA LEU A 186 7.55 12.58 -15.95
C LEU A 186 8.82 13.41 -16.17
N GLY A 187 9.43 13.23 -17.34
CA GLY A 187 10.47 14.11 -17.87
C GLY A 187 11.63 13.41 -18.58
N ASN A 188 12.36 14.21 -19.35
CA ASN A 188 13.33 13.94 -20.44
C ASN A 188 13.10 12.77 -21.41
N THR A 189 12.21 11.81 -21.15
CA THR A 189 11.93 10.73 -22.12
C THR A 189 10.50 10.17 -22.13
N THR A 190 9.62 10.45 -21.14
CA THR A 190 8.51 9.47 -20.88
C THR A 190 7.11 10.05 -20.60
N LEU A 191 6.88 11.33 -20.91
CA LEU A 191 5.52 11.88 -21.07
C LEU A 191 5.31 12.23 -22.54
N SER A 192 5.32 11.23 -23.42
CA SER A 192 4.89 11.45 -24.80
C SER A 192 3.40 11.17 -24.94
N THR A 193 2.77 11.76 -25.96
CA THR A 193 1.41 11.35 -26.35
C THR A 193 1.35 9.86 -26.67
N THR A 194 2.42 9.31 -27.23
CA THR A 194 2.56 7.88 -27.54
C THR A 194 2.47 7.01 -26.29
N ASP A 195 3.13 7.39 -25.19
CA ASP A 195 3.08 6.65 -23.93
C ASP A 195 1.65 6.60 -23.38
N PHE A 196 0.94 7.74 -23.35
CA PHE A 196 -0.45 7.79 -22.91
C PHE A 196 -1.42 7.03 -23.81
N ASP A 197 -1.19 7.04 -25.12
CA ASP A 197 -2.00 6.26 -26.06
C ASP A 197 -1.73 4.76 -25.90
N MET A 198 -0.48 4.35 -25.68
CA MET A 198 -0.13 2.98 -25.34
C MET A 198 -0.75 2.54 -24.01
N MET A 199 -0.79 3.42 -22.99
CA MET A 199 -1.41 3.12 -21.70
C MET A 199 -2.85 2.62 -21.84
N LYS A 200 -3.65 3.19 -22.75
CA LYS A 200 -5.05 2.79 -22.99
C LYS A 200 -5.20 1.31 -23.32
N ASN A 201 -4.20 0.71 -23.98
CA ASN A 201 -4.22 -0.69 -24.39
C ASN A 201 -3.99 -1.67 -23.23
N PHE A 202 -3.43 -1.19 -22.11
CA PHE A 202 -3.09 -2.03 -20.96
C PHE A 202 -4.12 -1.96 -19.83
N TRP A 203 -5.15 -1.12 -19.97
CA TRP A 203 -6.16 -0.97 -18.92
C TRP A 203 -7.14 -2.13 -18.91
N TYR A 204 -7.40 -2.66 -17.71
CA TYR A 204 -8.55 -3.54 -17.54
C TYR A 204 -9.85 -2.74 -17.79
N PRO A 205 -10.67 -3.08 -18.80
CA PRO A 205 -11.76 -2.21 -19.27
C PRO A 205 -12.88 -1.98 -18.26
N LYS A 206 -12.94 -2.72 -17.15
CA LYS A 206 -13.93 -2.52 -16.08
C LYS A 206 -13.37 -1.88 -14.81
N SER A 207 -12.08 -1.52 -14.80
CA SER A 207 -11.50 -0.82 -13.65
C SER A 207 -12.05 0.59 -13.52
N ASP A 208 -12.43 0.91 -12.29
CA ASP A 208 -12.88 2.25 -11.89
C ASP A 208 -11.70 3.17 -11.57
N TYR A 209 -10.59 2.60 -11.10
CA TYR A 209 -9.41 3.30 -10.64
C TYR A 209 -8.16 2.88 -11.40
N LEU A 210 -7.22 3.83 -11.50
CA LEU A 210 -5.92 3.69 -12.16
C LEU A 210 -4.84 4.31 -11.27
N ALA A 211 -3.66 3.70 -11.20
CA ALA A 211 -2.49 4.17 -10.46
C ALA A 211 -1.26 4.42 -11.35
N ILE A 212 -0.67 5.61 -11.29
CA ILE A 212 0.58 5.94 -12.01
C ILE A 212 1.61 6.53 -11.05
N TRP A 213 2.89 6.24 -11.30
CA TRP A 213 3.96 7.05 -10.72
C TRP A 213 4.08 8.39 -11.46
N VAL A 214 4.39 9.44 -10.71
CA VAL A 214 4.52 10.83 -11.14
C VAL A 214 5.85 11.33 -10.58
N THR A 215 6.76 11.85 -11.40
CA THR A 215 8.05 12.44 -10.97
C THR A 215 8.21 13.82 -11.61
N SER A 216 9.36 14.48 -11.51
CA SER A 216 9.69 15.61 -12.37
C SER A 216 11.16 15.55 -12.75
N ALA A 217 11.51 15.58 -14.02
CA ALA A 217 12.91 15.67 -14.43
C ALA A 217 13.52 17.06 -14.15
N ASP A 218 14.85 17.11 -14.10
CA ASP A 218 15.61 18.35 -14.08
C ASP A 218 15.18 19.26 -15.25
N GLY A 219 14.80 20.50 -14.94
CA GLY A 219 14.33 21.49 -15.91
C GLY A 219 12.80 21.59 -16.06
N ASN A 220 12.02 20.72 -15.42
CA ASN A 220 10.57 20.87 -15.39
C ASN A 220 10.13 22.02 -14.47
N ARG A 221 9.10 22.77 -14.88
CA ARG A 221 8.40 23.72 -14.02
C ARG A 221 7.12 23.05 -13.51
N LEU A 222 7.18 22.38 -12.36
CA LEU A 222 5.97 22.04 -11.62
C LEU A 222 5.25 23.35 -11.30
N LYS A 223 4.14 23.59 -11.98
CA LYS A 223 3.30 24.76 -11.69
C LYS A 223 2.16 24.28 -10.82
N SER A 224 2.15 24.75 -9.58
CA SER A 224 1.00 24.66 -8.71
C SER A 224 0.27 26.00 -8.75
N ALA A 225 -1.02 25.94 -9.01
CA ALA A 225 -1.93 27.05 -8.76
C ALA A 225 -2.82 26.61 -7.59
N VAL A 226 -2.61 27.22 -6.42
CA VAL A 226 -3.39 26.92 -5.22
C VAL A 226 -4.62 27.81 -5.23
N GLN A 227 -5.81 27.21 -5.19
CA GLN A 227 -7.06 27.94 -5.05
C GLN A 227 -7.95 27.26 -3.99
N GLY A 228 -7.94 27.78 -2.75
CA GLY A 228 -8.70 27.21 -1.64
C GLY A 228 -8.07 25.94 -1.04
N GLN A 229 -8.90 24.99 -0.61
CA GLN A 229 -8.43 23.74 0.03
C GLN A 229 -7.88 22.70 -0.97
N ARG A 230 -8.12 22.88 -2.27
CA ARG A 230 -7.58 22.04 -3.35
C ARG A 230 -6.57 22.85 -4.15
N ALA A 231 -5.53 22.18 -4.64
CA ALA A 231 -4.55 22.79 -5.52
C ALA A 231 -4.58 22.08 -6.87
N SER A 232 -4.46 22.88 -7.94
CA SER A 232 -4.31 22.39 -9.30
C SER A 232 -2.83 22.29 -9.62
N TYR A 233 -2.44 21.15 -10.15
CA TYR A 233 -1.07 20.84 -10.53
C TYR A 233 -1.00 20.62 -12.02
N THR A 234 0.04 21.17 -12.64
CA THR A 234 0.31 20.98 -14.06
C THR A 234 1.77 20.62 -14.25
N ILE A 235 1.99 19.55 -15.01
CA ILE A 235 3.31 19.04 -15.38
C ILE A 235 3.35 19.05 -16.90
N ALA A 236 4.11 19.97 -17.47
CA ALA A 236 4.30 20.06 -18.92
C ALA A 236 5.50 19.20 -19.32
N GLY A 237 5.28 18.23 -20.21
CA GLY A 237 6.35 17.46 -20.85
C GLY A 237 7.03 18.25 -21.96
N SER A 238 8.32 17.99 -22.17
CA SER A 238 9.12 18.58 -23.24
C SER A 238 9.14 17.67 -24.47
N ALA A 239 8.97 18.26 -25.66
CA ALA A 239 9.22 17.55 -26.91
C ALA A 239 10.72 17.25 -27.06
N HIS A 240 11.06 16.09 -27.61
CA HIS A 240 12.44 15.68 -27.83
C HIS A 240 12.55 14.77 -29.06
N SER A 241 13.75 14.65 -29.62
CA SER A 241 14.04 13.77 -30.77
C SER A 241 15.13 12.78 -30.40
N ILE A 242 14.91 11.49 -30.67
CA ILE A 242 15.91 10.44 -30.51
C ILE A 242 16.42 10.08 -31.90
N SER A 243 17.72 10.28 -32.14
CA SER A 243 18.38 9.88 -33.38
C SER A 243 19.20 8.61 -33.14
N GLY A 244 18.87 7.53 -33.83
CA GLY A 244 19.65 6.30 -33.90
C GLY A 244 20.35 6.15 -35.25
N THR A 245 21.35 5.29 -35.32
CA THR A 245 21.90 4.83 -36.60
C THR A 245 21.78 3.31 -36.64
N ASP A 246 20.96 2.79 -37.56
CA ASP A 246 20.86 1.36 -37.81
C ASP A 246 21.77 0.97 -38.97
N CYS A 247 22.75 0.12 -38.70
CA CYS A 247 23.67 -0.44 -39.70
C CYS A 247 23.44 -1.95 -39.89
N SER A 248 22.22 -2.46 -39.65
CA SER A 248 21.93 -3.89 -39.68
C SER A 248 21.92 -4.49 -41.09
N LYS A 249 21.68 -3.67 -42.14
CA LYS A 249 21.48 -4.14 -43.50
C LYS A 249 22.81 -4.33 -44.25
N LYS A 250 23.20 -5.58 -44.53
CA LYS A 250 24.31 -5.89 -45.45
C LYS A 250 23.90 -5.51 -46.87
N VAL A 251 24.74 -4.74 -47.56
CA VAL A 251 24.52 -4.30 -48.96
C VAL A 251 25.61 -4.77 -49.91
N GLY A 252 26.68 -5.35 -49.38
CA GLY A 252 27.74 -5.92 -50.20
C GLY A 252 28.78 -6.64 -49.35
N GLU A 253 29.83 -7.10 -50.01
CA GLU A 253 30.99 -7.72 -49.40
C GLU A 253 32.23 -7.28 -50.17
N VAL A 254 33.31 -6.96 -49.47
CA VAL A 254 34.60 -6.60 -50.08
C VAL A 254 35.67 -7.55 -49.56
N GLU A 255 36.59 -7.94 -50.43
CA GLU A 255 37.75 -8.75 -50.07
C GLU A 255 38.99 -7.85 -49.94
N ILE A 256 39.62 -7.87 -48.76
CA ILE A 256 40.88 -7.16 -48.49
C ILE A 256 41.88 -8.18 -47.95
N GLY A 257 43.00 -8.35 -48.65
CA GLY A 257 44.09 -9.20 -48.19
C GLY A 257 43.68 -10.65 -47.90
N ARG A 258 42.79 -11.23 -48.73
CA ARG A 258 42.20 -12.58 -48.59
C ARG A 258 41.15 -12.75 -47.48
N ALA A 259 40.78 -11.68 -46.79
CA ALA A 259 39.66 -11.68 -45.84
C ALA A 259 38.45 -10.95 -46.43
N ARG A 260 37.25 -11.48 -46.18
CA ARG A 260 35.97 -10.92 -46.65
C ARG A 260 35.29 -10.14 -45.54
N TYR A 261 34.82 -8.93 -45.87
CA TYR A 261 34.17 -8.02 -44.94
C TYR A 261 32.81 -7.61 -45.48
N ASP A 262 31.79 -7.68 -44.63
CA ASP A 262 30.46 -7.18 -44.95
C ASP A 262 30.48 -5.66 -45.07
N VAL A 263 29.94 -5.14 -46.18
CA VAL A 263 29.57 -3.73 -46.28
C VAL A 263 28.15 -3.59 -45.76
N LYS A 264 27.98 -2.81 -44.69
CA LYS A 264 26.68 -2.51 -44.11
C LYS A 264 26.24 -1.11 -44.49
N GLU A 265 24.98 -0.98 -44.87
CA GLU A 265 24.32 0.31 -45.08
C GLU A 265 23.80 0.80 -43.74
N CYS A 266 24.18 2.04 -43.39
CA CYS A 266 23.77 2.69 -42.16
C CYS A 266 22.71 3.75 -42.46
N HIS A 267 21.53 3.63 -41.88
CA HIS A 267 20.47 4.63 -41.94
C HIS A 267 20.40 5.40 -40.63
N LYS A 268 20.27 6.73 -40.71
CA LYS A 268 19.97 7.57 -39.55
C LYS A 268 18.46 7.72 -39.43
N ASP A 269 17.91 7.18 -38.35
CA ASP A 269 16.50 7.35 -38.04
C ASP A 269 16.35 8.32 -36.87
N THR A 270 15.61 9.40 -37.11
CA THR A 270 15.24 10.36 -36.07
C THR A 270 13.76 10.20 -35.74
N SER A 271 13.47 9.72 -34.54
CA SER A 271 12.11 9.67 -33.98
C SER A 271 11.83 10.96 -33.22
N ASN A 272 10.75 11.66 -33.60
CA ASN A 272 10.30 12.88 -32.92
C ASN A 272 9.17 12.56 -31.93
N TYR A 273 9.31 12.98 -30.69
CA TYR A 273 8.34 12.78 -29.62
C TYR A 273 7.69 14.11 -29.22
N VAL A 274 6.35 14.11 -29.18
CA VAL A 274 5.55 15.26 -28.74
C VAL A 274 5.34 15.17 -27.24
N GLY A 275 5.71 16.22 -26.51
CA GLY A 275 5.52 16.31 -25.06
C GLY A 275 4.03 16.39 -24.69
N ALA A 276 3.61 15.55 -23.76
CA ALA A 276 2.29 15.57 -23.16
C ALA A 276 2.26 16.47 -21.91
N THR A 277 1.15 17.16 -21.67
CA THR A 277 0.90 17.91 -20.43
C THR A 277 -0.06 17.14 -19.55
N LEU A 278 0.29 16.93 -18.29
CA LEU A 278 -0.54 16.28 -17.30
C LEU A 278 -1.12 17.31 -16.32
N THR A 279 -2.42 17.25 -16.08
CA THR A 279 -3.14 18.13 -15.15
C THR A 279 -3.95 17.32 -14.15
N PHE A 280 -3.98 17.74 -12.90
CA PHE A 280 -4.74 17.08 -11.84
C PHE A 280 -4.96 17.98 -10.62
N THR A 281 -5.92 17.60 -9.78
CA THR A 281 -6.26 18.28 -8.53
C THR A 281 -6.10 17.35 -7.34
N MET A 282 -5.53 17.86 -6.24
CA MET A 282 -5.42 17.13 -4.97
C MET A 282 -5.56 18.08 -3.77
N PRO A 283 -5.77 17.55 -2.54
CA PRO A 283 -5.70 18.37 -1.33
C PRO A 283 -4.37 19.11 -1.23
N ALA A 284 -4.41 20.39 -0.87
CA ALA A 284 -3.21 21.24 -0.83
C ALA A 284 -2.15 20.73 0.16
N GLN A 285 -2.57 20.05 1.23
CA GLN A 285 -1.66 19.42 2.20
C GLN A 285 -0.87 18.25 1.57
N ASP A 286 -1.52 17.41 0.76
CA ASP A 286 -0.89 16.27 0.09
C ASP A 286 0.12 16.78 -0.92
N GLY A 287 -0.24 17.82 -1.69
CA GLY A 287 0.67 18.37 -2.68
C GLY A 287 1.79 19.24 -2.10
N LYS A 288 1.76 19.61 -0.81
CA LYS A 288 2.94 20.13 -0.08
C LYS A 288 3.94 19.03 0.28
N ALA A 289 3.47 17.79 0.46
CA ALA A 289 4.32 16.63 0.73
C ALA A 289 5.05 16.12 -0.52
N ILE A 290 4.64 16.60 -1.69
CA ILE A 290 5.20 16.20 -2.98
C ILE A 290 6.32 17.18 -3.37
N ASP A 291 7.58 16.72 -3.27
CA ASP A 291 8.71 17.34 -3.95
C ASP A 291 9.14 16.47 -5.13
N LEU A 292 8.52 16.67 -6.29
CA LEU A 292 8.81 15.88 -7.49
C LEU A 292 10.24 16.09 -8.03
N THR A 293 11.01 17.06 -7.51
CA THR A 293 12.40 17.25 -7.94
C THR A 293 13.32 16.18 -7.34
N LYS A 294 12.98 15.68 -6.14
CA LYS A 294 13.77 14.69 -5.38
C LYS A 294 13.09 13.34 -5.28
N SER A 295 11.77 13.31 -5.44
CA SER A 295 10.94 12.12 -5.19
C SER A 295 10.01 11.81 -6.36
N GLU A 296 9.57 10.56 -6.41
CA GLU A 296 8.45 10.12 -7.24
C GLU A 296 7.22 9.92 -6.34
N ALA A 297 6.03 10.24 -6.85
CA ALA A 297 4.76 10.13 -6.17
C ALA A 297 3.86 9.13 -6.90
N LEU A 298 3.37 8.11 -6.18
CA LEU A 298 2.35 7.20 -6.69
C LEU A 298 0.98 7.84 -6.47
N VAL A 299 0.27 8.13 -7.55
CA VAL A 299 -1.07 8.74 -7.50
C VAL A 299 -2.11 7.82 -8.08
N ILE A 300 -3.31 7.85 -7.48
CA ILE A 300 -4.48 7.11 -7.96
C ILE A 300 -5.57 8.09 -8.38
N PHE A 301 -6.24 7.80 -9.50
CA PHE A 301 -7.35 8.58 -10.01
C PHE A 301 -8.48 7.69 -10.53
N ARG A 302 -9.65 8.28 -10.67
CA ARG A 302 -10.80 7.63 -11.30
C ARG A 302 -10.61 7.60 -12.81
N ARG A 303 -10.76 6.43 -13.42
CA ARG A 303 -10.60 6.27 -14.87
C ARG A 303 -11.54 7.17 -15.67
N LYS A 304 -12.78 7.34 -15.21
CA LYS A 304 -13.78 8.20 -15.88
C LYS A 304 -13.38 9.68 -15.94
N ASP A 305 -12.46 10.11 -15.07
CA ASP A 305 -12.02 11.50 -15.02
C ASP A 305 -10.86 11.77 -15.98
N LEU A 306 -10.25 10.71 -16.53
CA LEU A 306 -9.21 10.81 -17.55
C LEU A 306 -9.76 11.38 -18.86
N LYS A 307 -9.36 12.60 -19.18
CA LYS A 307 -9.76 13.29 -20.42
C LYS A 307 -8.55 13.77 -21.19
N GLN A 308 -8.58 13.61 -22.51
CA GLN A 308 -7.55 14.09 -23.42
C GLN A 308 -8.07 15.27 -24.25
N GLN A 309 -7.28 16.34 -24.33
CA GLN A 309 -7.51 17.50 -25.19
C GLN A 309 -6.19 17.89 -25.87
N GLY A 310 -6.02 17.47 -27.13
CA GLY A 310 -4.75 17.57 -27.83
C GLY A 310 -3.65 16.78 -27.11
N VAL A 311 -2.59 17.49 -26.70
CA VAL A 311 -1.46 16.94 -25.94
C VAL A 311 -1.67 16.99 -24.41
N THR A 312 -2.81 17.51 -23.96
CA THR A 312 -3.11 17.65 -22.52
C THR A 312 -3.97 16.50 -22.03
N TYR A 313 -3.58 15.91 -20.92
CA TYR A 313 -4.28 14.85 -20.19
C TYR A 313 -4.69 15.38 -18.82
N ASN A 314 -5.97 15.24 -18.49
CA ASN A 314 -6.52 15.63 -17.19
C ASN A 314 -6.92 14.37 -16.44
N LEU A 315 -6.41 14.18 -15.22
CA LEU A 315 -6.74 13.05 -14.35
C LEU A 315 -7.91 13.33 -13.39
N GLY A 316 -8.37 14.57 -13.34
CA GLY A 316 -9.32 15.04 -12.34
C GLY A 316 -8.73 14.99 -10.94
N ASP A 317 -9.52 14.47 -10.00
CA ASP A 317 -9.12 14.37 -8.61
C ASP A 317 -8.23 13.14 -8.38
N VAL A 318 -7.02 13.40 -7.89
CA VAL A 318 -6.04 12.36 -7.57
C VAL A 318 -5.88 12.21 -6.05
N ARG A 319 -5.53 10.99 -5.62
CA ARG A 319 -5.10 10.66 -4.25
C ARG A 319 -3.62 10.31 -4.26
N LEU A 320 -2.83 10.95 -3.41
CA LEU A 320 -1.45 10.56 -3.15
C LEU A 320 -1.44 9.29 -2.29
N VAL A 321 -0.68 8.28 -2.71
CA VAL A 321 -0.56 7.00 -1.99
C VAL A 321 0.77 6.89 -1.25
N ARG A 322 1.88 7.16 -1.95
CA ARG A 322 3.23 7.12 -1.37
C ARG A 322 4.17 7.97 -2.20
N THR A 323 5.26 8.41 -1.57
CA THR A 323 6.43 8.98 -2.24
C THR A 323 7.63 8.06 -2.05
N ARG A 324 8.60 8.12 -2.97
CA ARG A 324 9.91 7.47 -2.82
C ARG A 324 11.01 8.38 -3.36
N ASP A 325 12.19 8.35 -2.75
CA ASP A 325 13.35 9.09 -3.24
C ASP A 325 13.81 8.53 -4.59
N ARG A 326 14.26 9.41 -5.48
CA ARG A 326 14.86 9.03 -6.76
C ARG A 326 16.26 8.44 -6.51
N LYS A 327 16.53 7.27 -7.10
CA LYS A 327 17.86 6.63 -7.09
C LYS A 327 18.79 7.24 -8.13
#